data_AF-A0A318AK71-F1
#
_entry.id   AF-A0A318AK71-F1
#
_cell.length_a   1.000
_cell.length_b   1.000
_cell.length_c   1.000
_cell.angle_alpha   90.00
_cell.angle_beta   90.00
_cell.angle_gamma   90.00
#
_symmetry.space_group_name_H-M   'P 1'
#
loop_
_entity.id
_entity.type
_entity.pdbx_description
1 polymer ?
#
loop_
_entity_poly.entity_id
_entity_poly.type
_entity_poly.pdbx_seq_one_letter_code
_entity_poly.pdbx_strand_id
1 'polypeptide(L)'
;MLSNLKVAHKLLLAFAVLVAAVAGAGALAWSGLASIQRVTALNAHSYDYLAVVEKAGADLVEQQNAARGFVASLDPSFVEKYQSYQGKYDEAFQALTAGAEDEAEKANLDTLTQAVTVFRAETLAQIADAKDPAKLEAARVGIGKSGRLTNVRKVLKTIDEAEQAQLAQRTEEQKRAFAGAGLALALGGAAAVGIAVLMGWLLARSIAAPVDAMTSAMRRLADGDNAVA
;
A
#
# COMPACT_ATOMS: atom_id res chain seq x y z
N MET A 1 -45.64 -23.38 6.10
CA MET A 1 -44.88 -24.31 5.23
C MET A 1 -43.73 -25.04 5.93
N LEU A 2 -43.20 -24.55 7.06
CA LEU A 2 -42.16 -25.25 7.85
C LEU A 2 -42.69 -26.40 8.73
N SER A 3 -44.00 -26.56 8.85
CA SER A 3 -44.66 -27.50 9.76
C SER A 3 -44.45 -28.99 9.39
N ASN A 4 -44.34 -29.31 8.09
CA ASN A 4 -44.31 -30.69 7.58
C ASN A 4 -42.91 -31.23 7.20
N LEU A 5 -41.83 -30.49 7.51
CA LEU A 5 -40.47 -30.98 7.26
C LEU A 5 -40.04 -31.97 8.36
N LYS A 6 -39.48 -33.12 7.96
CA LYS A 6 -38.82 -34.07 8.88
C LYS A 6 -37.82 -33.32 9.75
N VAL A 7 -37.75 -33.66 11.04
CA VAL A 7 -36.88 -33.02 12.06
C VAL A 7 -35.45 -32.78 11.55
N ALA A 8 -34.88 -33.76 10.85
CA ALA A 8 -33.55 -33.66 10.23
C ALA A 8 -33.40 -32.48 9.26
N HIS A 9 -34.40 -32.19 8.42
CA HIS A 9 -34.33 -31.07 7.48
C HIS A 9 -34.43 -29.71 8.16
N LYS A 10 -35.16 -29.62 9.28
CA LYS A 10 -35.23 -28.38 10.09
C LYS A 10 -33.88 -28.05 10.71
N LEU A 11 -33.18 -29.08 11.23
CA LEU A 11 -31.81 -28.95 11.76
C LEU A 11 -30.80 -28.60 10.66
N LEU A 12 -30.89 -29.25 9.50
CA LEU A 12 -29.97 -29.02 8.38
C LEU A 12 -30.12 -27.59 7.83
N LEU A 13 -31.35 -27.09 7.70
CA LEU A 13 -31.60 -25.72 7.27
C LEU A 13 -31.10 -24.69 8.30
N ALA A 14 -31.27 -24.96 9.60
CA ALA A 14 -30.71 -24.13 10.68
C ALA A 14 -29.19 -23.99 10.56
N PHE A 15 -28.51 -25.13 10.43
CA PHE A 15 -27.06 -25.18 10.28
C PHE A 15 -26.59 -24.54 8.98
N ALA A 16 -27.29 -24.77 7.87
CA ALA A 16 -26.95 -24.19 6.58
C ALA A 16 -26.98 -22.65 6.61
N VAL A 17 -27.99 -22.06 7.24
CA VAL A 17 -28.08 -20.59 7.39
C VAL A 17 -26.94 -20.05 8.25
N LEU A 18 -26.61 -20.72 9.35
CA LEU A 18 -25.49 -20.31 10.21
C LEU A 18 -24.14 -20.42 9.49
N VAL A 19 -23.90 -21.53 8.79
CA VAL A 19 -22.68 -21.73 7.99
C VAL A 19 -22.57 -20.70 6.88
N ALA A 20 -23.68 -20.40 6.18
CA ALA A 20 -23.68 -19.38 5.13
C ALA A 20 -23.37 -17.98 5.68
N ALA A 21 -23.91 -17.62 6.85
CA ALA A 21 -23.61 -16.34 7.49
C ALA A 21 -22.13 -16.23 7.89
N VAL A 22 -21.56 -17.27 8.50
CA VAL A 22 -20.15 -17.32 8.89
C VAL A 22 -19.24 -17.30 7.66
N ALA A 23 -19.56 -18.08 6.62
CA ALA A 23 -18.80 -18.11 5.37
C ALA A 23 -18.82 -16.75 4.66
N GLY A 24 -19.98 -16.07 4.63
CA GLY A 24 -20.10 -14.72 4.08
C GLY A 24 -19.26 -13.69 4.83
N ALA A 25 -19.29 -13.70 6.16
CA ALA A 25 -18.44 -12.84 6.98
C ALA A 25 -16.94 -13.13 6.76
N GLY A 26 -16.56 -14.41 6.67
CA GLY A 26 -15.20 -14.84 6.37
C GLY A 26 -14.72 -14.38 4.99
N ALA A 27 -15.57 -14.47 3.96
CA ALA A 27 -15.25 -14.01 2.60
C ALA A 27 -15.03 -12.49 2.56
N LEU A 28 -15.86 -11.71 3.25
CA LEU A 28 -15.70 -10.25 3.35
C LEU A 28 -14.40 -9.91 4.09
N ALA A 29 -14.11 -10.56 5.21
CA ALA A 29 -12.86 -10.35 5.93
C ALA A 29 -11.63 -10.71 5.07
N TRP A 30 -11.71 -11.80 4.31
CA TRP A 30 -10.64 -12.20 3.37
C TRP A 30 -10.41 -11.14 2.27
N SER A 31 -11.47 -10.60 1.68
CA SER A 31 -11.33 -9.53 0.68
C SER A 31 -10.70 -8.26 1.26
N GLY A 32 -11.02 -7.90 2.50
CA GLY A 32 -10.39 -6.80 3.22
C GLY A 32 -8.89 -7.05 3.43
N LEU A 33 -8.54 -8.26 3.87
CA LEU A 33 -7.13 -8.65 4.09
C LEU A 33 -6.32 -8.64 2.80
N ALA A 34 -6.86 -9.16 1.69
CA ALA A 34 -6.20 -9.15 0.39
C ALA A 34 -5.95 -7.72 -0.11
N SER A 35 -6.92 -6.82 0.07
CA SER A 35 -6.76 -5.40 -0.24
C SER A 35 -5.66 -4.75 0.61
N ILE A 36 -5.65 -5.01 1.91
CA ILE A 36 -4.62 -4.51 2.84
C ILE A 36 -3.22 -4.97 2.44
N GLN A 37 -3.05 -6.25 2.11
CA GLN A 37 -1.76 -6.79 1.67
C GLN A 37 -1.27 -6.12 0.39
N ARG A 38 -2.16 -5.93 -0.60
CA ARG A 38 -1.84 -5.25 -1.85
C ARG A 38 -1.41 -3.80 -1.61
N VAL A 39 -2.17 -3.04 -0.82
CA VAL A 39 -1.84 -1.63 -0.52
C VAL A 39 -0.54 -1.53 0.28
N THR A 40 -0.27 -2.46 1.18
CA THR A 40 0.99 -2.50 1.94
C THR A 40 2.20 -2.69 1.01
N ALA A 41 2.09 -3.57 0.02
CA ALA A 41 3.15 -3.78 -0.97
C ALA A 41 3.37 -2.54 -1.85
N LEU A 42 2.28 -1.88 -2.29
CA LEU A 42 2.37 -0.62 -3.05
C LEU A 42 3.00 0.50 -2.22
N ASN A 43 2.64 0.63 -0.94
CA ASN A 43 3.24 1.64 -0.07
C ASN A 43 4.73 1.38 0.17
N ALA A 44 5.14 0.11 0.32
CA ALA A 44 6.55 -0.24 0.43
C ALA A 44 7.33 0.16 -0.83
N HIS A 45 6.78 -0.13 -2.01
CA HIS A 45 7.33 0.32 -3.30
C HIS A 45 7.47 1.84 -3.34
N SER A 46 6.43 2.60 -2.98
CA SER A 46 6.47 4.06 -2.93
C SER A 46 7.55 4.60 -2.00
N TYR A 47 7.76 4.00 -0.82
CA TYR A 47 8.83 4.42 0.10
C TYR A 47 10.22 4.14 -0.46
N ASP A 48 10.42 2.96 -1.06
CA ASP A 48 11.68 2.63 -1.72
C ASP A 48 11.94 3.58 -2.90
N TYR A 49 10.91 3.89 -3.69
CA TYR A 49 10.98 4.83 -4.80
C TYR A 49 11.37 6.25 -4.33
N LEU A 50 10.72 6.78 -3.29
CA LEU A 50 11.06 8.08 -2.69
C LEU A 50 12.50 8.12 -2.16
N ALA A 51 12.97 7.04 -1.54
CA ALA A 51 14.36 6.95 -1.08
C ALA A 51 15.36 7.01 -2.26
N VAL A 52 15.02 6.42 -3.41
CA VAL A 52 15.83 6.53 -4.63
C VAL A 52 15.78 7.96 -5.20
N VAL A 53 14.63 8.64 -5.17
CA VAL A 53 14.50 10.05 -5.59
C VAL A 53 15.41 10.95 -4.74
N GLU A 54 15.41 10.76 -3.41
CA GLU A 54 16.28 11.50 -2.49
C GLU A 54 17.75 11.23 -2.79
N LYS A 55 18.12 9.95 -2.95
CA LYS A 55 19.49 9.54 -3.30
C LYS A 55 19.96 10.15 -4.61
N ALA A 56 19.14 10.11 -5.67
CA ALA A 56 19.46 10.72 -6.96
C ALA A 56 19.69 12.24 -6.83
N GLY A 57 18.86 12.92 -6.03
CA GLY A 57 19.06 14.33 -5.70
C GLY A 57 20.37 14.60 -4.95
N ALA A 58 20.71 13.76 -3.97
CA ALA A 58 21.95 13.86 -3.21
C ALA A 58 23.19 13.63 -4.08
N ASP A 59 23.17 12.62 -4.95
CA ASP A 59 24.28 12.32 -5.88
C ASP A 59 24.53 13.50 -6.85
N LEU A 60 23.48 14.18 -7.34
CA LEU A 60 23.64 15.38 -8.16
C LEU A 60 24.19 16.58 -7.39
N VAL A 61 23.83 16.74 -6.11
CA VAL A 61 24.42 17.76 -5.23
C VAL A 61 25.91 17.50 -5.06
N GLU A 62 26.30 16.26 -4.78
CA GLU A 62 27.69 15.88 -4.64
C GLU A 62 28.48 16.01 -5.95
N GLN A 63 27.85 15.69 -7.09
CA GLN A 63 28.41 15.94 -8.41
C GLN A 63 28.65 17.43 -8.65
N GLN A 64 27.71 18.31 -8.27
CA GLN A 64 27.90 19.77 -8.34
C GLN A 64 29.04 20.22 -7.42
N ASN A 65 29.08 19.73 -6.18
CA ASN A 65 30.12 20.06 -5.21
C ASN A 65 31.50 19.64 -5.73
N ALA A 66 31.60 18.49 -6.37
CA ALA A 66 32.83 18.01 -6.98
C ALA A 66 33.29 18.91 -8.13
N ALA A 67 32.39 19.27 -9.06
CA ALA A 67 32.72 20.21 -10.15
C ALA A 67 33.25 21.54 -9.60
N ARG A 68 32.57 22.11 -8.60
CA ARG A 68 32.99 23.36 -7.96
C ARG A 68 34.30 23.22 -7.19
N GLY A 69 34.50 22.10 -6.49
CA GLY A 69 35.76 21.79 -5.81
C GLY A 69 36.95 21.79 -6.77
N PHE A 70 36.77 21.22 -7.96
CA PHE A 70 37.79 21.27 -9.01
C PHE A 70 38.05 22.70 -9.51
N VAL A 71 37.01 23.47 -9.83
CA VAL A 71 37.17 24.86 -10.30
C VAL A 71 37.88 25.74 -9.25
N ALA A 72 37.61 25.49 -7.96
CA ALA A 72 38.25 26.23 -6.88
C ALA A 72 39.73 25.86 -6.69
N SER A 73 40.04 24.55 -6.66
CA SER A 73 41.35 24.04 -6.20
C SER A 73 42.28 23.52 -7.30
N LEU A 74 41.76 23.20 -8.49
CA LEU A 74 42.43 22.44 -9.55
C LEU A 74 42.90 21.04 -9.14
N ASP A 75 42.48 20.52 -7.98
CA ASP A 75 42.82 19.17 -7.55
C ASP A 75 42.09 18.12 -8.40
N PRO A 76 42.80 17.27 -9.17
CA PRO A 76 42.21 16.25 -10.03
C PRO A 76 41.30 15.26 -9.28
N SER A 77 41.48 15.06 -7.97
CA SER A 77 40.64 14.17 -7.17
C SER A 77 39.14 14.54 -7.22
N PHE A 78 38.84 15.83 -7.45
CA PHE A 78 37.46 16.29 -7.61
C PHE A 78 36.85 15.88 -8.95
N VAL A 79 37.64 15.70 -10.01
CA VAL A 79 37.14 15.18 -11.30
C VAL A 79 36.79 13.70 -11.17
N GLU A 80 37.59 12.93 -10.44
CA GLU A 80 37.29 11.52 -10.14
C GLU A 80 36.00 11.39 -9.31
N LYS A 81 35.84 12.22 -8.27
CA LYS A 81 34.60 12.30 -7.48
C LYS A 81 33.40 12.66 -8.34
N TYR A 82 33.53 13.63 -9.24
CA TYR A 82 32.47 14.02 -10.17
C TYR A 82 32.00 12.81 -11.00
N GLN A 83 32.93 12.06 -11.59
CA GLN A 83 32.62 10.86 -12.38
C GLN A 83 31.98 9.76 -11.52
N SER A 84 32.46 9.57 -10.28
CA SER A 84 31.87 8.60 -9.36
C SER A 84 30.41 8.94 -9.03
N TYR A 85 30.10 10.18 -8.67
CA TYR A 85 28.73 10.60 -8.39
C TYR A 85 27.84 10.61 -9.63
N GLN A 86 28.41 10.87 -10.82
CA GLN A 86 27.69 10.69 -12.07
C GLN A 86 27.20 9.24 -12.23
N GLY A 87 28.08 8.26 -11.99
CA GLY A 87 27.73 6.83 -12.07
C GLY A 87 26.68 6.42 -11.03
N LYS A 88 26.78 6.94 -9.80
CA LYS A 88 25.77 6.68 -8.74
C LYS A 88 24.40 7.25 -9.10
N TYR A 89 24.36 8.47 -9.65
CA TYR A 89 23.12 9.02 -10.18
C TYR A 89 22.58 8.16 -11.32
N ASP A 90 23.41 7.71 -12.26
CA ASP A 90 22.97 6.90 -13.40
C ASP A 90 22.35 5.56 -12.92
N GLU A 91 22.93 4.94 -11.88
CA GLU A 91 22.37 3.77 -11.21
C GLU A 91 21.02 4.07 -10.54
N ALA A 92 20.94 5.16 -9.76
CA ALA A 92 19.70 5.58 -9.11
C ALA A 92 18.61 5.89 -10.16
N PHE A 93 18.97 6.54 -11.27
CA PHE A 93 18.04 6.87 -12.34
C PHE A 93 17.51 5.62 -13.07
N GLN A 94 18.34 4.59 -13.24
CA GLN A 94 17.86 3.29 -13.74
C GLN A 94 16.85 2.66 -12.79
N ALA A 95 17.10 2.71 -11.48
CA ALA A 95 16.15 2.23 -10.49
C ALA A 95 14.83 3.02 -10.51
N LEU A 96 14.87 4.35 -10.66
CA LEU A 96 13.67 5.17 -10.85
C LEU A 96 12.91 4.78 -12.12
N THR A 97 13.62 4.59 -13.23
CA THR A 97 12.99 4.21 -14.51
C THR A 97 12.33 2.82 -14.42
N ALA A 98 12.96 1.88 -13.71
CA ALA A 98 12.39 0.56 -13.47
C ALA A 98 11.21 0.58 -12.48
N GLY A 99 11.19 1.56 -11.57
CA GLY A 99 10.17 1.72 -10.55
C GLY A 99 8.94 2.54 -10.97
N ALA A 100 8.98 3.21 -12.13
CA ALA A 100 7.87 4.02 -12.61
C ALA A 100 6.64 3.16 -12.98
N GLU A 101 5.50 3.46 -12.37
CA GLU A 101 4.26 2.68 -12.49
C GLU A 101 3.39 3.14 -13.67
N ASP A 102 3.40 4.44 -14.00
CA ASP A 102 2.52 5.04 -15.00
C ASP A 102 3.21 5.99 -15.99
N GLU A 103 2.44 6.47 -16.96
CA GLU A 103 2.94 7.35 -18.03
C GLU A 103 3.27 8.76 -17.51
N ALA A 104 2.59 9.23 -16.45
CA ALA A 104 2.87 10.53 -15.86
C ALA A 104 4.20 10.52 -15.09
N GLU A 105 4.51 9.45 -14.38
CA GLU A 105 5.80 9.21 -13.74
C GLU A 105 6.93 9.14 -14.76
N LYS A 106 6.75 8.41 -15.87
CA LYS A 106 7.72 8.37 -16.96
C LYS A 106 7.96 9.76 -17.57
N ALA A 107 6.90 10.53 -17.82
CA ALA A 107 7.04 11.89 -18.33
C ALA A 107 7.82 12.82 -17.36
N ASN A 108 7.65 12.62 -16.05
CA ASN A 108 8.46 13.33 -15.05
C ASN A 108 9.94 12.92 -15.11
N LEU A 109 10.24 11.63 -15.32
CA LEU A 109 11.61 11.14 -15.50
C LEU A 109 12.27 11.65 -16.80
N ASP A 110 11.50 11.80 -17.88
CA ASP A 110 11.97 12.43 -19.11
C ASP A 110 12.33 13.91 -18.87
N THR A 111 11.48 14.61 -18.12
CA THR A 111 11.73 16.00 -17.71
C THR A 111 12.97 16.11 -16.82
N LEU A 112 13.17 15.14 -15.91
CA LEU A 112 14.37 15.05 -15.07
C LEU A 112 15.62 14.84 -15.93
N THR A 113 15.54 13.95 -16.92
CA THR A 113 16.63 13.67 -17.88
C THR A 113 17.05 14.94 -18.62
N GLN A 114 16.09 15.73 -19.10
CA GLN A 114 16.38 17.00 -19.76
C GLN A 114 17.08 17.99 -18.81
N ALA A 115 16.58 18.12 -17.57
CA ALA A 115 17.17 19.01 -16.57
C ALA A 115 18.60 18.58 -16.18
N VAL A 116 18.85 17.28 -16.03
CA VAL A 116 20.17 16.73 -15.70
C VAL A 116 21.14 16.84 -16.88
N THR A 117 20.66 16.70 -18.12
CA THR A 117 21.48 16.91 -19.32
C THR A 117 22.03 18.35 -19.36
N VAL A 118 21.18 19.34 -19.11
CA VAL A 118 21.60 20.75 -19.03
C VAL A 118 22.61 20.96 -17.88
N PHE A 119 22.32 20.44 -16.70
CA PHE A 119 23.23 20.51 -15.55
C PHE A 119 24.61 19.90 -15.84
N ARG A 120 24.65 18.72 -16.48
CA ARG A 120 25.90 18.04 -16.86
C ARG A 120 26.67 18.85 -17.89
N ALA A 121 26.01 19.34 -18.94
CA ALA A 121 26.66 20.19 -19.95
C ALA A 121 27.31 21.43 -19.32
N GLU A 122 26.59 22.10 -18.42
CA GLU A 122 27.08 23.27 -17.70
C GLU A 122 28.27 22.96 -16.78
N THR A 123 28.20 21.89 -15.99
CA THR A 123 29.28 21.51 -15.05
C THR A 123 30.52 20.98 -15.78
N LEU A 124 30.36 20.26 -16.89
CA LEU A 124 31.47 19.83 -17.75
C LEU A 124 32.17 21.03 -18.39
N ALA A 125 31.41 22.04 -18.85
CA ALA A 125 31.98 23.29 -19.34
C ALA A 125 32.79 24.02 -18.26
N GLN A 126 32.29 24.08 -17.02
CA GLN A 126 33.02 24.65 -15.89
C GLN A 126 34.35 23.92 -15.61
N ILE A 127 34.32 22.58 -15.64
CA ILE A 127 35.54 21.77 -15.47
C ILE A 127 36.51 22.01 -16.62
N ALA A 128 36.03 22.13 -17.86
CA ALA A 128 36.86 22.40 -19.02
C ALA A 128 37.50 23.81 -18.96
N ASP A 129 36.72 24.83 -18.64
CA ASP A 129 37.21 26.20 -18.51
C ASP A 129 38.21 26.35 -17.35
N ALA A 130 38.06 25.60 -16.26
CA ALA A 130 39.03 25.58 -15.18
C ALA A 130 40.40 24.99 -15.57
N LYS A 131 40.45 24.13 -16.60
CA LYS A 131 41.71 23.58 -17.12
C LYS A 131 42.45 24.57 -18.03
N ASP A 132 41.78 25.62 -18.49
CA ASP A 132 42.37 26.68 -19.31
C ASP A 132 42.83 27.84 -18.41
N PRO A 133 44.15 28.11 -18.30
CA PRO A 133 44.67 29.19 -17.46
C PRO A 133 44.09 30.57 -17.81
N ALA A 134 43.72 30.80 -19.08
CA ALA A 134 43.13 32.07 -19.51
C ALA A 134 41.69 32.25 -19.05
N LYS A 135 40.99 31.17 -18.70
CA LYS A 135 39.57 31.17 -18.31
C LYS A 135 39.32 30.86 -16.85
N LEU A 136 40.32 30.36 -16.13
CA LEU A 136 40.19 29.93 -14.72
C LEU A 136 39.55 30.99 -13.82
N GLU A 137 40.02 32.24 -13.86
CA GLU A 137 39.46 33.29 -13.00
C GLU A 137 38.01 33.63 -13.36
N ALA A 138 37.66 33.62 -14.64
CA ALA A 138 36.27 33.77 -15.08
C ALA A 138 35.39 32.60 -14.61
N ALA A 139 35.91 31.37 -14.66
CA ALA A 139 35.23 30.17 -14.17
C ALA A 139 35.00 30.22 -12.64
N ARG A 140 35.99 30.71 -11.87
CA ARG A 140 35.88 30.93 -10.42
C ARG A 140 34.84 31.98 -10.07
N VAL A 141 34.83 33.12 -10.76
CA VAL A 141 33.80 34.16 -10.56
C VAL A 141 32.40 33.66 -10.96
N GLY A 142 32.33 32.79 -11.97
CA GLY A 142 31.09 32.19 -12.49
C GLY A 142 30.62 30.92 -11.78
N ILE A 143 31.35 30.41 -10.77
CA ILE A 143 31.18 29.07 -10.19
C ILE A 143 29.77 28.78 -9.64
N GLY A 144 29.09 29.81 -9.14
CA GLY A 144 27.72 29.72 -8.62
C GLY A 144 26.62 30.02 -9.64
N LYS A 145 26.97 30.51 -10.83
CA LYS A 145 26.03 30.97 -11.85
C LYS A 145 25.62 29.86 -12.82
N SER A 146 26.53 28.94 -13.10
CA SER A 146 26.35 27.78 -13.97
C SER A 146 26.34 26.47 -13.16
N GLY A 147 25.80 25.41 -13.75
CA GLY A 147 25.70 24.09 -13.15
C GLY A 147 24.69 24.06 -12.02
N ARG A 148 23.59 24.83 -12.09
CA ARG A 148 22.61 24.96 -10.99
C ARG A 148 21.61 23.81 -11.00
N LEU A 149 21.29 23.31 -9.81
CA LEU A 149 20.28 22.26 -9.61
C LEU A 149 18.85 22.81 -9.48
N THR A 150 18.58 24.07 -9.81
CA THR A 150 17.26 24.68 -9.61
C THR A 150 16.16 23.92 -10.35
N ASN A 151 16.37 23.64 -11.63
CA ASN A 151 15.38 22.91 -12.45
C ASN A 151 15.28 21.44 -12.03
N VAL A 152 16.42 20.79 -11.77
CA VAL A 152 16.47 19.43 -11.23
C VAL A 152 15.66 19.32 -9.94
N ARG A 153 15.91 20.18 -8.95
CA ARG A 153 15.19 20.18 -7.67
C ARG A 153 13.70 20.42 -7.85
N LYS A 154 13.29 21.26 -8.80
CA LYS A 154 11.89 21.47 -9.12
C LYS A 154 11.24 20.18 -9.61
N VAL A 155 11.89 19.45 -10.53
CA VAL A 155 11.36 18.19 -11.06
C VAL A 155 11.35 17.09 -10.01
N LEU A 156 12.44 16.95 -9.23
CA LEU A 156 12.49 15.98 -8.12
C LEU A 156 11.38 16.24 -7.10
N LYS A 157 11.09 17.52 -6.80
CA LYS A 157 9.96 17.89 -5.94
C LYS A 157 8.61 17.50 -6.56
N THR A 158 8.44 17.68 -7.86
CA THR A 158 7.22 17.24 -8.56
C THR A 158 7.04 15.72 -8.49
N ILE A 159 8.12 14.95 -8.65
CA ILE A 159 8.09 13.49 -8.51
C ILE A 159 7.73 13.09 -7.07
N ASP A 160 8.41 13.69 -6.09
CA ASP A 160 8.15 13.47 -4.66
C ASP A 160 6.71 13.79 -4.26
N GLU A 161 6.18 14.96 -4.66
CA GLU A 161 4.81 15.36 -4.36
C GLU A 161 3.76 14.45 -5.02
N ALA A 162 4.02 13.98 -6.25
CA ALA A 162 3.14 13.04 -6.93
C ALA A 162 3.08 11.70 -6.20
N GLU A 163 4.23 11.15 -5.83
CA GLU A 163 4.31 9.87 -5.10
C GLU A 163 3.68 9.96 -3.71
N GLN A 164 3.95 11.06 -2.98
CA GLN A 164 3.33 11.31 -1.67
C GLN A 164 1.80 11.44 -1.77
N ALA A 165 1.28 12.03 -2.84
CA ALA A 165 -0.17 12.12 -3.07
C ALA A 165 -0.78 10.73 -3.31
N GLN A 166 -0.12 9.87 -4.09
CA GLN A 166 -0.55 8.48 -4.28
C GLN A 166 -0.54 7.71 -2.96
N LEU A 167 0.53 7.83 -2.16
CA LEU A 167 0.65 7.24 -0.82
C LEU A 167 -0.49 7.68 0.11
N ALA A 168 -0.82 8.97 0.13
CA ALA A 168 -1.88 9.50 0.95
C ALA A 168 -3.25 8.93 0.55
N GLN A 169 -3.52 8.82 -0.76
CA GLN A 169 -4.74 8.22 -1.28
C GLN A 169 -4.83 6.73 -0.92
N ARG A 170 -3.78 5.95 -1.20
CA ARG A 170 -3.69 4.51 -0.91
C ARG A 170 -3.88 4.24 0.59
N THR A 171 -3.27 5.06 1.45
CA THR A 171 -3.41 4.95 2.91
C THR A 171 -4.84 5.19 3.38
N GLU A 172 -5.54 6.16 2.79
CA GLU A 172 -6.95 6.42 3.10
C GLU A 172 -7.86 5.27 2.65
N GLU A 173 -7.61 4.71 1.45
CA GLU A 173 -8.31 3.52 0.95
C GLU A 173 -8.09 2.31 1.87
N GLN A 174 -6.86 2.11 2.37
CA GLN A 174 -6.53 1.05 3.33
C GLN A 174 -7.28 1.22 4.65
N LYS A 175 -7.37 2.45 5.20
CA LYS A 175 -8.13 2.74 6.42
C LYS A 175 -9.60 2.42 6.25
N ARG A 176 -10.19 2.78 5.10
CA ARG A 176 -11.59 2.47 4.79
C ARG A 176 -11.82 0.97 4.63
N ALA A 177 -10.90 0.26 3.98
CA ALA A 177 -10.96 -1.20 3.86
C ALA A 177 -10.91 -1.88 5.24
N PHE A 178 -10.04 -1.40 6.14
CA PHE A 178 -9.94 -1.91 7.51
C PHE A 178 -11.21 -1.68 8.32
N ALA A 179 -11.76 -0.46 8.28
CA ALA A 179 -13.02 -0.12 8.95
C ALA A 179 -14.20 -0.94 8.42
N GLY A 180 -14.30 -1.08 7.09
CA GLY A 180 -15.33 -1.89 6.44
C GLY A 180 -15.24 -3.37 6.81
N ALA A 181 -14.03 -3.95 6.81
CA ALA A 181 -13.80 -5.34 7.23
C ALA A 181 -14.15 -5.56 8.71
N GLY A 182 -13.76 -4.63 9.59
CA GLY A 182 -14.10 -4.67 11.01
C GLY A 182 -15.60 -4.61 11.26
N LEU A 183 -16.31 -3.72 10.56
CA LEU A 183 -17.77 -3.60 10.65
C LEU A 183 -18.48 -4.84 10.09
N ALA A 184 -18.01 -5.40 8.97
CA ALA A 184 -18.53 -6.63 8.41
C ALA A 184 -18.36 -7.83 9.36
N LEU A 185 -17.21 -7.93 10.02
CA LEU A 185 -16.97 -8.95 11.05
C LEU A 185 -17.86 -8.77 12.28
N ALA A 186 -18.02 -7.54 12.78
CA ALA A 186 -18.86 -7.25 13.93
C ALA A 186 -20.34 -7.57 13.65
N LEU A 187 -20.87 -7.08 12.52
CA LEU A 187 -22.26 -7.34 12.12
C LEU A 187 -22.49 -8.81 11.76
N GLY A 188 -21.54 -9.43 11.03
CA GLY A 188 -21.61 -10.85 10.69
C GLY A 188 -21.59 -11.74 11.93
N GLY A 189 -20.73 -11.43 12.91
CA GLY A 189 -20.68 -12.11 14.20
C GLY A 189 -21.97 -11.94 15.00
N ALA A 190 -22.46 -10.71 15.13
CA ALA A 190 -23.73 -10.43 15.82
C ALA A 190 -24.92 -11.14 15.15
N ALA A 191 -24.97 -11.15 13.81
CA ALA A 191 -25.99 -11.87 13.05
C ALA A 191 -25.88 -13.38 13.27
N ALA A 192 -24.68 -13.95 13.26
CA ALA A 192 -24.47 -15.38 13.52
C ALA A 192 -24.94 -15.78 14.93
N VAL A 193 -24.63 -14.98 15.96
CA VAL A 193 -25.13 -15.19 17.33
C VAL A 193 -26.66 -15.10 17.38
N GLY A 194 -27.24 -14.08 16.74
CA GLY A 194 -28.70 -13.90 16.68
C GLY A 194 -29.40 -15.07 16.00
N ILE A 195 -28.87 -15.55 14.87
CA ILE A 195 -29.37 -16.72 14.15
C ILE A 195 -29.26 -17.98 15.04
N ALA A 196 -28.14 -18.16 15.75
CA ALA A 196 -27.95 -19.30 16.65
C ALA A 196 -29.00 -19.32 17.78
N VAL A 197 -29.23 -18.18 18.44
CA VAL A 197 -30.23 -18.05 19.51
C VAL A 197 -31.64 -18.30 18.98
N LEU A 198 -31.99 -17.70 17.84
CA LEU A 198 -33.31 -17.84 17.22
C LEU A 198 -33.57 -19.29 16.79
N MET A 199 -32.60 -19.95 16.16
CA MET A 199 -32.73 -21.35 15.77
C MET A 199 -32.79 -22.27 16.99
N GLY A 200 -31.99 -22.02 18.03
CA GLY A 200 -32.06 -22.76 19.29
C GLY A 200 -33.45 -22.69 19.92
N TRP A 201 -34.04 -21.50 20.00
CA TRP A 201 -35.40 -21.30 20.49
C TRP A 201 -36.46 -22.02 19.64
N LEU A 202 -36.34 -21.92 18.31
CA LEU A 202 -37.30 -22.50 17.37
C LEU A 202 -37.26 -24.04 17.38
N LEU A 203 -36.08 -24.63 17.53
CA LEU A 203 -35.89 -26.08 17.69
C LEU A 203 -36.39 -26.57 19.05
N ALA A 204 -36.11 -25.85 20.14
CA ALA A 204 -36.64 -26.18 21.46
C ALA A 204 -38.18 -26.22 21.46
N ARG A 205 -38.83 -25.23 20.83
CA ARG A 205 -40.29 -25.17 20.74
C ARG A 205 -40.90 -26.21 19.77
N SER A 206 -40.22 -26.52 18.67
CA SER A 206 -40.78 -27.40 17.62
C SER A 206 -40.43 -28.88 17.74
N ILE A 207 -39.40 -29.23 18.52
CA ILE A 207 -38.95 -30.62 18.71
C ILE A 207 -38.94 -30.98 20.18
N ALA A 208 -38.20 -30.24 21.02
CA ALA A 208 -38.02 -30.63 22.42
C ALA A 208 -39.35 -30.62 23.20
N ALA A 209 -40.14 -29.55 23.11
CA ALA A 209 -41.41 -29.46 23.82
C ALA A 209 -42.43 -30.56 23.43
N PRO A 210 -42.66 -30.88 22.14
CA PRO A 210 -43.52 -32.02 21.77
C PRO A 210 -42.98 -33.38 22.24
N VAL A 211 -41.66 -33.59 22.19
CA VAL A 211 -41.05 -34.85 22.65
C VAL A 211 -41.15 -34.97 24.18
N ASP A 212 -40.95 -33.89 24.93
CA ASP A 212 -41.13 -33.84 26.38
C ASP A 212 -42.61 -34.07 26.77
N ALA A 213 -43.55 -33.50 26.02
CA ALA A 213 -44.98 -33.76 26.21
C ALA A 213 -45.32 -35.24 25.99
N MET A 214 -44.79 -35.83 24.91
CA MET A 214 -45.04 -37.25 24.59
C MET A 214 -44.39 -38.20 25.61
N THR A 215 -43.17 -37.90 26.07
CA THR A 215 -42.48 -38.71 27.08
C THR A 215 -43.09 -38.56 28.47
N SER A 216 -43.55 -37.36 28.84
CA SER A 216 -44.28 -37.15 30.10
C SER A 216 -45.66 -37.83 30.11
N ALA A 217 -46.39 -37.79 28.98
CA ALA A 217 -47.63 -38.53 28.83
C ALA A 217 -47.42 -40.05 28.96
N MET A 218 -46.37 -40.58 28.33
CA MET A 218 -45.99 -42.00 28.46
C MET A 218 -45.61 -42.40 29.88
N ARG A 219 -44.92 -41.52 30.63
CA ARG A 219 -44.61 -41.77 32.07
C ARG A 219 -45.88 -41.81 32.92
N ARG A 220 -46.79 -40.85 32.74
CA ARG A 220 -48.07 -40.82 33.47
C ARG A 220 -48.91 -42.06 33.20
N LEU A 221 -48.94 -42.52 31.95
CA LEU A 221 -49.62 -43.76 31.57
C LEU A 221 -48.95 -44.98 32.23
N ALA A 222 -47.62 -45.04 32.28
CA ALA A 222 -46.88 -46.10 32.96
C ALA A 222 -47.11 -46.10 34.49
N ASP A 223 -47.32 -44.92 35.09
CA ASP A 223 -47.63 -44.74 36.51
C ASP A 223 -49.13 -45.03 36.84
N GLY A 224 -49.93 -45.41 35.84
CA GLY A 224 -51.32 -45.86 36.02
C GLY A 224 -52.38 -44.77 35.88
N ASP A 225 -52.02 -43.55 35.47
CA ASP A 225 -52.97 -42.49 35.12
C ASP A 225 -53.48 -42.74 33.69
N ASN A 226 -54.69 -43.29 33.56
CA ASN A 226 -55.33 -43.59 32.27
C ASN A 226 -56.19 -42.42 31.74
N ALA A 227 -56.19 -41.26 32.41
CA ALA A 227 -56.93 -40.07 31.97
C ALA A 227 -56.11 -39.13 31.07
N VAL A 228 -54.93 -39.56 30.62
CA VAL A 228 -54.01 -38.76 29.82
C VAL A 228 -54.47 -38.75 28.36
N ALA A 229 -54.77 -37.55 27.83
CA ALA A 229 -55.04 -37.31 26.42
C ALA A 229 -53.75 -36.97 25.65
#